data_AF-A0A8X7CI23-F1
#
_entry.id   AF-A0A8X7CI23-F1
#
_cell.length_a   1.000
_cell.length_b   1.000
_cell.length_c   1.000
_cell.angle_alpha   90.00
_cell.angle_beta   90.00
_cell.angle_gamma   90.00
#
_symmetry.space_group_name_H-M   'P 1'
#
loop_
_entity.id
_entity.type
_entity.pdbx_description
1 polymer ?
#
loop_
_entity_poly.entity_id
_entity_poly.type
_entity_poly.pdbx_seq_one_letter_code
_entity_poly.pdbx_strand_id
1 'polypeptide(L)' 'MIGKNKTPSVGIIDSQSVKTTQKGDPEDMMLAKIKGRKRHIIVDTVGLVIAAEVHSASIQDRDGAQIFCPS' A
#
# COMPACT_ATOMS: atom_id res chain seq x y z
N MET A 1 -16.78 -9.67 -16.17
CA MET A 1 -16.33 -9.47 -17.56
C MET A 1 -16.38 -10.81 -18.27
N ILE A 2 -17.08 -10.90 -19.40
CA ILE A 2 -17.11 -12.12 -20.23
C ILE A 2 -15.68 -12.37 -20.77
N GLY A 3 -15.14 -13.57 -20.55
CA GLY A 3 -13.85 -14.00 -21.10
C GLY A 3 -12.60 -13.77 -20.25
N LYS A 4 -12.69 -13.19 -19.04
CA LYS A 4 -11.53 -13.09 -18.12
C LYS A 4 -11.58 -14.14 -17.02
N ASN A 5 -10.42 -14.73 -16.70
CA ASN A 5 -10.28 -15.64 -15.57
C ASN A 5 -10.64 -14.91 -14.26
N LYS A 6 -11.31 -15.59 -13.34
CA LYS A 6 -11.73 -15.00 -12.05
C LYS A 6 -10.53 -14.57 -11.21
N THR A 7 -9.40 -15.24 -11.40
CA THR A 7 -8.12 -14.88 -10.79
C THR A 7 -7.27 -14.10 -11.81
N PRO A 8 -6.89 -12.84 -11.52
CA PRO A 8 -6.03 -12.07 -12.40
C PRO A 8 -4.64 -12.71 -12.45
N SER A 9 -4.07 -12.85 -13.65
CA SER A 9 -2.71 -13.39 -13.82
C SER A 9 -1.62 -12.36 -13.57
N VAL A 10 -1.96 -11.07 -13.62
CA VAL A 10 -1.07 -9.94 -13.37
C VAL A 10 -1.83 -8.92 -12.55
N GLY A 11 -1.19 -8.38 -11.51
CA GLY A 11 -1.68 -7.27 -10.72
C GLY A 11 -0.66 -6.12 -10.71
N ILE A 12 -1.14 -4.89 -10.70
CA ILE A 12 -0.31 -3.68 -10.57
C ILE A 12 -0.53 -3.14 -9.16
N ILE A 13 0.55 -2.93 -8.41
CA ILE A 13 0.51 -2.38 -7.06
C ILE A 13 0.99 -0.93 -7.10
N ASP A 14 0.17 -0.03 -6.58
CA ASP A 14 0.56 1.35 -6.31
C ASP A 14 0.54 1.61 -4.80
N SER A 15 1.47 2.45 -4.32
CA SER A 15 1.54 2.81 -2.92
C SER A 15 1.60 4.32 -2.71
N GLN A 16 0.88 4.79 -1.69
CA GLN A 16 0.86 6.20 -1.34
C GLN A 16 0.91 6.39 0.17
N SER A 17 1.74 7.31 0.63
CA SER A 17 1.84 7.69 2.04
C SER A 17 1.26 9.08 2.30
N VAL A 18 0.51 9.21 3.39
CA VAL A 18 -0.02 10.49 3.87
C VAL A 18 0.50 10.71 5.29
N LYS A 19 1.06 11.90 5.55
CA LYS A 19 1.48 12.30 6.89
C LYS A 19 0.25 12.41 7.79
N THR A 20 0.32 11.87 8.99
CA THR A 20 -0.75 11.98 9.99
C THR A 20 -0.24 12.77 11.17
N THR A 21 -1.04 13.70 11.69
CA THR A 21 -0.68 14.48 12.87
C THR A 21 -0.96 13.67 14.13
N GLN A 22 0.07 13.40 14.93
CA GLN A 22 -0.06 13.05 16.34
C GLN A 22 0.40 14.27 17.15
N LYS A 23 -0.22 14.53 18.31
CA LYS A 23 0.05 15.74 19.11
C LYS A 23 1.48 15.67 19.69
N GLY A 24 2.41 16.33 19.01
CA GLY A 24 3.78 16.74 19.37
C GLY A 24 4.49 16.05 20.54
N ASP A 25 5.38 15.11 20.22
CA ASP A 25 6.45 14.65 21.11
C ASP A 25 7.84 15.00 20.53
N PRO A 26 8.87 15.28 21.36
CA PRO A 26 10.22 15.63 20.88
C PRO A 26 10.87 14.59 19.95
N GLU A 27 10.42 13.33 20.01
CA GLU A 27 10.82 12.24 19.11
C GLU A 27 10.27 12.39 17.67
N ASP A 28 9.51 13.45 17.38
CA ASP A 28 8.95 13.77 16.07
C ASP A 28 9.98 14.28 15.04
N MET A 29 11.24 14.48 15.44
CA MET A 29 12.31 15.02 14.59
C MET A 29 13.17 13.97 13.85
N MET A 30 12.79 12.68 13.82
CA MET A 30 13.52 11.69 13.00
C MET A 30 13.20 11.85 11.51
N LEU A 31 14.01 12.66 10.82
CA LEU A 31 13.85 13.15 9.44
C LEU A 31 13.62 12.09 8.34
N ALA A 32 13.93 10.82 8.59
CA ALA A 32 13.86 9.76 7.57
C ALA A 32 12.58 8.91 7.60
N LYS A 33 11.78 8.97 8.68
CA LYS A 33 10.61 8.10 8.85
C LYS A 33 9.33 8.93 8.73
N ILE A 34 8.58 8.70 7.66
CA ILE A 34 7.26 9.32 7.50
C ILE A 34 6.36 8.77 8.62
N LYS A 35 6.06 9.60 9.62
CA LYS A 35 4.96 9.34 10.56
C LYS A 35 3.65 9.60 9.82
N GLY A 36 2.94 8.52 9.50
CA GLY A 36 1.82 8.57 8.58
C GLY A 36 1.16 7.23 8.37
N ARG A 37 0.19 7.21 7.45
CA ARG A 37 -0.42 5.99 6.92
C ARG A 37 0.01 5.81 5.48
N LYS A 38 0.42 4.60 5.12
CA LYS A 38 0.64 4.20 3.73
C LYS A 38 -0.46 3.24 3.32
N ARG A 39 -0.98 3.45 2.12
CA ARG A 39 -1.90 2.54 1.46
C ARG A 39 -1.20 1.85 0.31
N HIS A 40 -1.52 0.58 0.11
CA HIS A 40 -1.21 -0.18 -1.09
C HIS A 40 -2.52 -0.58 -1.74
N ILE A 41 -2.63 -0.35 -3.04
CA ILE A 41 -3.81 -0.74 -3.83
C ILE A 41 -3.31 -1.65 -4.93
N ILE A 42 -3.95 -2.81 -5.09
CA ILE A 42 -3.70 -3.72 -6.20
C ILE A 42 -4.88 -3.67 -7.17
N VAL A 43 -4.57 -3.47 -8.45
CA VAL A 43 -5.54 -3.43 -9.55
C VAL A 43 -5.19 -4.48 -10.60
N ASP A 44 -6.19 -4.90 -11.37
CA ASP A 44 -5.97 -5.71 -12.58
C ASP A 44 -5.43 -4.85 -13.74
N THR A 45 -5.14 -5.49 -14.88
CA THR A 45 -4.55 -4.82 -16.05
C THR A 45 -5.46 -3.80 -16.73
N VAL A 46 -6.74 -3.73 -16.38
CA VAL A 46 -7.68 -2.71 -16.88
C VAL A 46 -8.08 -1.70 -15.81
N GLY A 47 -7.39 -1.71 -14.66
CA GLY A 47 -7.57 -0.75 -13.58
C GLY A 47 -8.69 -1.10 -12.59
N LEU A 48 -9.23 -2.32 -12.61
CA LEU A 48 -10.22 -2.75 -11.61
C LEU A 48 -9.53 -3.07 -10.29
N VAL A 49 -10.01 -2.48 -9.20
CA VAL A 49 -9.48 -2.73 -7.85
C VAL A 49 -9.74 -4.17 -7.45
N ILE A 50 -8.66 -4.87 -7.09
CA ILE A 50 -8.70 -6.24 -6.54
C ILE A 50 -8.74 -6.16 -5.01
N ALA A 51 -7.85 -5.35 -4.40
CA ALA A 51 -7.79 -5.15 -2.96
C ALA A 51 -7.05 -3.85 -2.60
N ALA A 52 -7.21 -3.40 -1.37
CA ALA A 52 -6.48 -2.26 -0.80
C ALA A 52 -6.19 -2.50 0.68
N GLU A 53 -5.00 -2.12 1.13
CA GLU A 53 -4.58 -2.24 2.51
C GLU A 53 -3.90 -0.97 3.02
N VAL A 54 -4.12 -0.65 4.29
CA VAL A 54 -3.56 0.54 4.93
C VAL A 54 -2.80 0.15 6.18
N HIS A 55 -1.53 0.55 6.25
CA HIS A 55 -0.66 0.31 7.39
C HIS A 55 0.15 1.56 7.74
N SER A 56 1.08 1.44 8.68
CA SER A 56 2.01 2.52 9.00
C SER A 56 2.81 2.93 7.76
N ALA A 57 3.05 4.23 7.58
CA ALA A 57 3.89 4.73 6.49
C ALA A 57 5.37 4.32 6.62
N SER A 58 5.75 3.74 7.76
CA SER A 58 7.06 3.14 7.96
C SER A 58 7.29 1.80 7.26
N ILE A 59 6.23 1.15 6.76
CA ILE A 59 6.32 -0.12 6.06
C ILE A 59 6.85 0.12 4.63
N GLN A 60 7.86 -0.67 4.25
CA GLN A 60 8.43 -0.61 2.90
C GLN A 60 7.50 -1.26 1.89
N ASP A 61 7.59 -0.84 0.62
CA ASP A 61 6.71 -1.36 -0.42
C ASP A 61 6.90 -2.86 -0.67
N ARG A 62 8.12 -3.36 -0.47
CA ARG A 62 8.40 -4.80 -0.51
C ARG A 62 7.56 -5.57 0.51
N ASP A 63 7.55 -5.09 1.76
CA ASP A 63 6.85 -5.77 2.86
C ASP A 63 5.33 -5.61 2.70
N GLY A 64 4.86 -4.43 2.26
CA GLY A 64 3.44 -4.20 1.97
C GLY A 64 2.93 -5.01 0.77
N ALA A 65 3.77 -5.22 -0.25
CA ALA A 65 3.41 -6.01 -1.43
C ALA A 65 3.23 -7.51 -1.11
N GLN A 66 3.93 -8.05 -0.10
CA GLN A 66 3.79 -9.44 0.34
C GLN A 66 2.37 -9.79 0.80
N ILE A 67 1.58 -8.79 1.21
CA ILE A 67 0.20 -9.02 1.64
C ILE A 67 -0.69 -9.42 0.45
N PHE A 68 -0.38 -8.92 -0.74
CA PHE A 68 -1.12 -9.24 -1.97
C PHE A 68 -0.48 -10.38 -2.77
N CYS A 69 0.85 -10.51 -2.72
CA CYS A 69 1.62 -11.52 -3.44
C CYS A 69 2.59 -12.21 -2.48
N PRO A 70 2.10 -13.16 -1.66
CA PRO A 70 2.96 -13.94 -0.78
C PRO A 70 3.89 -14.82 -1.63
N SER A 71 5.18 -14.81 -1.29
CA SER A 71 6.21 -15.66 -1.92
C SER A 71 6.03 -17.14 -1.61
#